data_AF-A0A9P8BSQ1-F1
#
_entry.id   AF-A0A9P8BSQ1-F1
#
_cell.length_a   1.000
_cell.length_b   1.000
_cell.length_c   1.000
_cell.angle_alpha   90.00
_cell.angle_beta   90.00
_cell.angle_gamma   90.00
#
_symmetry.space_group_name_H-M   'P 1'
#
loop_
_entity.id
_entity.type
_entity.pdbx_description
1 polymer ?
#
loop_
_entity_poly.entity_id
_entity_poly.type
_entity_poly.pdbx_seq_one_letter_code
_entity_poly.pdbx_strand_id
1 'polypeptide(L)'
;MTRATEAAAFFGITATIYLALLFQWLPITLPETVQNFTLPVLPWWALVTFGAYSLGNIGYHVLTFRDCPEAYDELQVQIGEAQRDLRSKGMSI
;
A
#
# COMPACT_ATOMS: atom_id res chain seq x y z
N MET A 1 18.60 -9.61 8.98
CA MET A 1 17.87 -9.54 7.69
C MET A 1 17.12 -8.22 7.65
N THR A 2 17.19 -7.44 6.58
CA THR A 2 16.35 -6.25 6.43
C THR A 2 14.95 -6.67 5.98
N ARG A 3 13.89 -5.91 6.32
CA ARG A 3 12.51 -6.25 5.88
C ARG A 3 12.40 -6.34 4.36
N ALA A 4 13.22 -5.58 3.63
CA ALA A 4 13.32 -5.65 2.18
C ALA A 4 13.87 -7.01 1.70
N THR A 5 14.93 -7.53 2.34
CA THR A 5 15.48 -8.86 1.98
C THR A 5 14.50 -9.99 2.27
N GLU A 6 13.72 -9.88 3.34
CA GLU A 6 12.70 -10.88 3.68
C GLU A 6 11.56 -10.90 2.64
N ALA A 7 11.04 -9.72 2.28
CA ALA A 7 10.03 -9.60 1.23
C ALA A 7 10.54 -10.12 -0.12
N ALA A 8 11.76 -9.74 -0.52
CA ALA A 8 12.37 -10.21 -1.75
C ALA A 8 12.54 -11.73 -1.79
N ALA A 9 12.96 -12.35 -0.67
CA ALA A 9 13.06 -13.80 -0.57
C ALA A 9 11.69 -14.49 -0.73
N PHE A 10 10.65 -13.98 -0.06
CA PHE A 10 9.30 -14.52 -0.17
C PHE A 10 8.75 -14.45 -1.61
N PHE A 11 8.88 -13.30 -2.26
CA PHE A 11 8.46 -13.14 -3.66
C PHE A 11 9.28 -14.02 -4.61
N GLY A 12 10.59 -14.11 -4.40
CA GLY A 12 11.48 -14.95 -5.21
C GLY A 12 11.12 -16.44 -5.12
N ILE A 13 10.88 -16.95 -3.90
CA ILE A 13 10.46 -18.35 -3.69
C ILE A 13 9.11 -18.61 -4.37
N THR A 14 8.13 -17.71 -4.14
CA THR A 14 6.79 -17.85 -4.71
C THR A 14 6.82 -17.82 -6.24
N ALA A 15 7.59 -16.90 -6.84
CA ALA A 15 7.76 -16.81 -8.29
C ALA A 15 8.45 -18.05 -8.87
N THR A 16 9.45 -18.59 -8.17
CA THR A 16 10.14 -19.81 -8.58
C THR A 16 9.20 -21.02 -8.60
N ILE A 17 8.37 -21.18 -7.56
CA ILE A 17 7.35 -22.23 -7.49
C ILE A 17 6.33 -22.07 -8.62
N TYR A 18 5.84 -20.85 -8.86
CA TYR A 18 4.89 -20.57 -9.93
C TYR A 18 5.45 -20.94 -11.32
N LEU A 19 6.70 -20.55 -11.62
CA LEU A 19 7.33 -20.90 -12.89
C LEU A 19 7.56 -22.42 -13.02
N ALA A 20 7.95 -23.10 -11.94
CA ALA A 20 8.12 -24.55 -11.95
C ALA A 20 6.79 -25.29 -12.24
N LEU A 21 5.66 -24.77 -11.73
CA LEU A 21 4.32 -25.27 -12.03
C LEU A 21 3.90 -24.96 -13.48
N LEU A 22 4.22 -23.77 -13.99
CA LEU A 22 3.89 -23.36 -15.36
C LEU A 22 4.60 -24.24 -16.41
N PHE A 23 5.89 -24.54 -16.20
CA PHE A 23 6.69 -25.37 -17.11
C PHE A 23 6.56 -26.89 -16.87
N GLN A 24 5.71 -27.30 -15.93
CA GLN A 24 5.53 -28.71 -15.55
C GLN A 24 6.85 -29.43 -15.22
N TRP A 25 7.79 -28.73 -14.59
CA TRP A 25 9.06 -29.34 -14.14
C TRP A 25 8.87 -30.31 -12.98
N LEU A 26 7.75 -30.20 -12.27
CA LEU A 26 7.36 -31.10 -11.20
C LEU A 26 6.41 -32.18 -11.76
N PRO A 27 6.62 -33.47 -11.43
CA PRO A 27 5.74 -34.56 -11.86
C PRO A 27 4.43 -34.59 -11.05
N ILE A 28 3.69 -33.48 -11.05
CA ILE A 28 2.41 -33.32 -10.37
C ILE A 28 1.31 -33.36 -11.42
N THR A 29 0.40 -34.31 -11.32
CA THR A 29 -0.76 -34.43 -12.22
C THR A 29 -1.83 -33.41 -11.82
N LEU A 30 -1.81 -32.23 -12.42
CA LEU A 30 -2.88 -31.24 -12.30
C LEU A 30 -4.00 -31.54 -13.31
N PRO A 31 -5.26 -31.22 -12.98
CA PRO A 31 -6.34 -31.23 -13.97
C PRO A 31 -6.03 -30.28 -15.13
N GLU A 32 -6.33 -30.71 -16.36
CA GLU A 32 -6.04 -29.95 -17.59
C GLU A 32 -6.62 -28.53 -17.56
N THR A 33 -7.80 -28.37 -16.96
CA THR A 33 -8.45 -27.07 -16.77
C THR A 33 -7.61 -26.10 -15.94
N VAL A 34 -6.98 -26.59 -14.87
CA VAL A 34 -6.17 -25.75 -13.98
C VAL A 34 -4.84 -25.40 -14.63
N GLN A 35 -4.22 -26.36 -15.32
CA GLN A 35 -2.92 -26.17 -15.96
C GLN A 35 -2.98 -25.17 -17.11
N ASN A 36 -3.98 -25.29 -17.98
CA ASN A 36 -4.05 -24.51 -19.22
C ASN A 36 -4.80 -23.18 -19.07
N PHE A 37 -5.77 -23.10 -18.15
CA PHE A 37 -6.60 -21.89 -17.99
C PHE A 37 -6.28 -21.13 -16.71
N THR A 38 -6.24 -21.80 -15.56
CA THR A 38 -6.11 -21.10 -14.28
C THR A 38 -4.71 -20.58 -14.03
N LEU A 39 -3.67 -21.40 -14.24
CA LEU A 39 -2.28 -21.01 -13.97
C LEU A 39 -1.83 -19.77 -14.76
N PRO A 40 -2.03 -19.68 -16.10
CA PRO A 40 -1.56 -18.53 -16.86
C PRO A 40 -2.29 -17.23 -16.54
N VAL A 41 -3.55 -17.32 -16.09
CA VAL A 41 -4.41 -16.16 -15.79
C VAL A 41 -4.22 -15.65 -14.36
N LEU A 42 -3.65 -16.47 -13.47
CA LEU A 42 -3.44 -16.19 -12.05
C LEU A 42 -2.67 -14.88 -11.78
N PRO A 43 -1.56 -14.57 -12.48
CA PRO A 43 -0.84 -13.29 -12.28
C PRO A 43 -1.71 -12.08 -12.59
N TRP A 44 -2.61 -12.21 -13.57
CA TRP A 44 -3.47 -11.11 -13.96
C TRP A 44 -4.59 -10.88 -12.95
N TRP A 45 -5.14 -11.97 -12.42
CA TRP A 45 -6.06 -11.92 -11.28
C TRP A 45 -5.41 -11.31 -10.02
N ALA A 46 -4.16 -11.66 -9.74
CA ALA A 46 -3.42 -11.07 -8.62
C ALA A 46 -3.26 -9.56 -8.78
N LEU A 47 -2.98 -9.09 -10.00
CA LEU A 47 -2.84 -7.66 -10.25
C LEU A 47 -4.17 -6.91 -10.15
N VAL A 48 -5.26 -7.46 -10.71
CA VAL A 48 -6.59 -6.84 -10.62
C VAL A 48 -7.08 -6.76 -9.16
N THR A 49 -6.91 -7.84 -8.39
CA THR A 49 -7.31 -7.86 -6.97
C THR A 49 -6.47 -6.91 -6.14
N PHE A 50 -5.15 -6.86 -6.37
CA PHE A 50 -4.27 -5.89 -5.72
C PHE A 50 -4.64 -4.44 -6.07
N GLY A 51 -4.96 -4.16 -7.33
CA GLY A 51 -5.43 -2.85 -7.78
C GLY A 51 -6.74 -2.44 -7.12
N ALA A 52 -7.74 -3.33 -7.12
CA ALA A 52 -9.04 -3.08 -6.49
C ALA A 52 -8.92 -2.86 -4.98
N TYR A 53 -8.12 -3.68 -4.29
CA TYR A 53 -7.84 -3.51 -2.86
C TYR A 53 -7.16 -2.18 -2.56
N SER A 54 -6.13 -1.84 -3.33
CA SER A 54 -5.38 -0.57 -3.15
C SER A 54 -6.28 0.64 -3.36
N LEU A 55 -7.09 0.64 -4.43
CA LEU A 55 -8.03 1.72 -4.72
C LEU A 55 -9.12 1.83 -3.65
N GLY A 56 -9.66 0.69 -3.21
CA GLY A 56 -10.66 0.65 -2.15
C GLY A 56 -10.12 1.19 -0.83
N ASN A 57 -8.89 0.82 -0.47
CA ASN A 57 -8.26 1.31 0.75
C ASN A 57 -8.01 2.82 0.70
N ILE A 58 -7.45 3.32 -0.41
CA ILE A 58 -7.24 4.76 -0.61
C ILE A 58 -8.59 5.51 -0.58
N GLY A 59 -9.58 5.00 -1.32
CA GLY A 59 -10.91 5.59 -1.36
C GLY A 59 -11.55 5.65 0.03
N TYR A 60 -11.46 4.58 0.81
CA TYR A 60 -11.96 4.54 2.19
C TYR A 60 -11.27 5.58 3.06
N HIS A 61 -9.95 5.73 2.99
CA HIS A 61 -9.21 6.72 3.76
C HIS A 61 -9.51 8.16 3.34
N VAL A 62 -9.77 8.40 2.06
CA VAL A 62 -10.20 9.71 1.56
C VAL A 62 -11.62 10.04 2.05
N LEU A 63 -12.53 9.07 2.01
CA LEU A 63 -13.90 9.26 2.50
C LEU A 63 -13.96 9.44 4.03
N THR A 64 -13.02 8.84 4.76
CA THR A 64 -12.96 8.89 6.22
C THR A 64 -11.95 9.91 6.75
N PHE A 65 -11.39 10.76 5.88
CA PHE A 65 -10.50 11.83 6.28
C PHE A 65 -11.27 12.75 7.24
N ARG A 66 -11.01 12.60 8.55
CA ARG A 66 -11.64 13.44 9.56
C ARG A 66 -11.10 14.84 9.33
N ASP A 67 -11.97 15.78 8.99
CA ASP A 67 -11.71 17.16 9.29
C ASP A 67 -11.39 17.21 10.79
N CYS A 68 -10.21 17.70 11.14
CA CYS A 68 -9.80 17.94 12.53
C CYS A 68 -10.01 19.43 12.82
N PRO A 69 -11.26 19.90 13.01
CA PRO A 69 -11.54 21.31 13.27
C PRO A 69 -10.88 21.78 14.57
N GLU A 70 -10.80 20.90 15.57
CA GLU A 70 -10.15 21.20 16.85
C GLU A 70 -8.65 21.50 16.68
N ALA A 71 -7.95 20.71 15.88
CA ALA A 71 -6.53 20.96 15.59
C ALA A 71 -6.32 22.24 14.77
N TYR A 72 -7.27 22.57 13.88
CA TYR A 72 -7.26 23.84 13.15
C TYR A 72 -7.44 25.03 14.10
N ASP A 73 -8.39 24.97 15.02
CA ASP A 73 -8.65 26.02 15.99
C ASP A 73 -7.47 26.19 16.96
N GLU A 74 -6.90 25.09 17.46
CA GLU A 74 -5.71 25.11 18.32
C GLU A 74 -4.51 25.76 17.60
N LEU A 75 -4.26 25.39 16.34
CA LEU A 75 -3.21 25.98 15.52
C LEU A 75 -3.40 27.50 15.35
N GLN A 76 -4.64 27.96 15.13
CA GLN A 76 -4.91 29.39 14.98
C GLN A 76 -4.62 30.18 16.27
N VAL A 77 -4.93 29.61 17.44
CA VAL A 77 -4.60 30.21 18.73
C VAL A 77 -3.08 30.33 18.89
N GLN A 78 -2.33 29.25 18.60
CA GLN A 78 -0.87 29.24 18.69
C GLN A 78 -0.23 30.26 17.74
N ILE A 79 -0.77 30.43 16.53
CA ILE A 79 -0.33 31.47 15.58
C ILE A 79 -0.51 32.86 16.19
N GLY A 80 -1.68 33.13 16.77
CA GLY A 80 -1.97 34.42 17.41
C GLY A 80 -1.07 34.72 18.62
N GLU A 81 -0.65 33.69 19.37
CA GLU A 81 0.31 33.83 20.46
C GLU A 81 1.73 34.10 19.93
N ALA A 82 2.18 33.34 18.93
CA ALA A 82 3.47 33.53 18.29
C ALA A 82 3.60 34.92 17.67
N GLN A 83 2.54 35.42 17.02
CA GLN A 83 2.53 36.78 16.47
C GLN A 83 2.67 37.86 17.56
N ARG A 84 2.01 37.68 18.70
CA ARG A 84 2.14 38.59 19.85
C ARG A 84 3.54 38.57 20.45
N ASP A 85 4.14 37.39 20.61
CA ASP A 85 5.51 37.23 21.10
C ASP A 85 6.53 37.88 20.16
N LEU A 86 6.41 37.65 18.86
CA LEU A 86 7.28 38.26 17.85
C LEU A 86 7.16 39.79 17.81
N ARG A 87 5.94 40.34 17.94
CA ARG A 87 5.71 41.80 18.09
C ARG A 87 6.32 42.35 19.37
N SER A 88 6.26 41.60 20.47
CA SER A 88 6.90 42.00 21.74
C SER A 88 8.43 42.07 21.63
N LYS A 89 9.01 41.28 20.73
CA LYS A 89 10.44 41.26 20.40
C LYS A 89 10.83 42.32 19.36
N GLY A 90 9.92 43.21 18.97
CA GLY A 90 10.17 44.29 18.03
C GLY A 90 10.27 43.86 16.56
N MET A 91 9.87 42.63 16.23
CA MET A 91 9.82 42.16 14.85
C MET A 91 8.49 42.56 14.20
N SER A 92 8.54 43.14 13.01
CA SER A 92 7.35 43.45 12.21
C SER A 92 6.83 42.20 11.51
N ILE A 93 5.59 41.83 11.81
CA ILE A 93 4.80 40.78 11.12
C ILE A 93 3.54 41.44 10.55
#